data_AF-A0A843C7I9-F1
#
_entry.id   AF-A0A843C7I9-F1
#
_cell.length_a   1.000
_cell.length_b   1.000
_cell.length_c   1.000
_cell.angle_alpha   90.00
_cell.angle_beta   90.00
_cell.angle_gamma   90.00
#
_symmetry.space_group_name_H-M   'P 1'
#
loop_
_entity.id
_entity.type
_entity.pdbx_description
1 polymer ?
#
loop_
_entity_poly.entity_id
_entity_poly.type
_entity_poly.pdbx_seq_one_letter_code
_entity_poly.pdbx_strand_id
1 'polypeptide(L)'
;MFSPKKLLAVLLITAFFASSNIVNGFPSGGEYPPTFTSQSGDWYDSWGFNRNVYWGDDGYLPNIAYESIGSDKELAYSLGEWFRGNYDQRVERAEAILDYVQRWTDYGYDEDNVFKDNIPQEEWAWNADEMAHMFDETNNIVAIGDCEDMSFLCATIYLSAGFDVAIISPPAHVALLIWLPEYDNANYYWDIPDDGREYGWIWVEATGEANPLGWTPPDFDDGDWISYPLSISRITVNFFPQYPQVDDEVLVQVKVDSSIGTASKVLLTYSVGVSNNVVDMNKTGSIYEASIPKQPENTHVICSVSVDGIEDLTSPYKFEYTVGETTEFSPFIIEIGIVLVIIIFLILIIKRL
;
A
#
# COMPACT_ATOMS: atom_id res chain seq x y z
N MET A 1 -4.70 -39.33 -22.54
CA MET A 1 -3.30 -39.36 -22.04
C MET A 1 -2.53 -38.25 -22.74
N PHE A 2 -2.27 -37.13 -22.06
CA PHE A 2 -1.49 -36.03 -22.65
C PHE A 2 -0.04 -36.46 -22.78
N SER A 3 0.63 -36.12 -23.89
CA SER A 3 2.06 -36.38 -23.99
C SER A 3 2.82 -35.43 -23.05
N PRO A 4 3.99 -35.83 -22.51
CA PRO A 4 4.76 -35.01 -21.58
C PRO A 4 5.07 -33.60 -22.11
N LYS A 5 5.26 -33.48 -23.43
CA LYS A 5 5.49 -32.18 -24.10
C LYS A 5 4.24 -31.29 -24.14
N LYS A 6 3.05 -31.88 -24.26
CA LYS A 6 1.78 -31.14 -24.22
C LYS A 6 1.44 -30.70 -22.79
N LEU A 7 1.78 -31.52 -21.79
CA LEU A 7 1.62 -31.17 -20.39
C LEU A 7 2.54 -30.01 -19.98
N LEU A 8 3.80 -30.02 -20.42
CA LEU A 8 4.75 -28.94 -20.18
C LEU A 8 4.33 -27.63 -20.86
N ALA A 9 3.84 -27.70 -22.11
CA ALA A 9 3.33 -26.52 -22.81
C ALA A 9 2.10 -25.93 -22.11
N VAL A 10 1.18 -26.77 -21.64
CA VAL A 10 0.02 -26.32 -20.85
C VAL A 10 0.46 -25.69 -19.53
N LEU A 11 1.41 -26.30 -18.81
CA LEU A 11 1.94 -25.75 -17.57
C LEU A 11 2.63 -24.40 -17.75
N LEU A 12 3.42 -24.23 -18.82
CA LEU A 12 4.06 -22.96 -19.16
C LEU A 12 3.03 -21.89 -19.52
N ILE A 13 1.99 -22.24 -20.29
CA ILE A 13 0.91 -21.32 -20.64
C ILE A 13 0.12 -20.93 -19.39
N THR A 14 -0.23 -21.88 -18.52
CA THR A 14 -0.94 -21.59 -17.26
C THR A 14 -0.08 -20.78 -16.29
N ALA A 15 1.23 -21.00 -16.25
CA ALA A 15 2.15 -20.19 -15.44
C ALA A 15 2.25 -18.76 -16.00
N PHE A 16 2.26 -18.60 -17.33
CA PHE A 16 2.29 -17.29 -17.99
C PHE A 16 1.00 -16.48 -17.78
N PHE A 17 -0.16 -17.15 -17.74
CA PHE A 17 -1.45 -16.52 -17.40
C PHE A 17 -1.67 -16.38 -15.88
N ALA A 18 -0.99 -17.15 -15.04
CA ALA A 18 -1.01 -16.97 -13.59
C ALA A 18 -0.05 -15.88 -13.10
N SER A 19 0.92 -15.48 -13.93
CA SER A 19 1.87 -14.39 -13.66
C SER A 19 1.42 -13.03 -14.20
N SER A 20 0.26 -12.94 -14.85
CA SER A 20 -0.37 -11.64 -15.06
C SER A 20 -0.95 -11.19 -13.73
N ASN A 21 -0.15 -10.45 -12.95
CA ASN A 21 -0.69 -9.49 -12.00
C ASN A 21 -1.48 -8.49 -12.84
N ILE A 22 -2.74 -8.81 -13.12
CA ILE A 22 -3.67 -7.82 -13.65
C ILE A 22 -3.92 -6.91 -12.47
N VAL A 23 -3.13 -5.85 -12.41
CA VAL A 23 -3.42 -4.71 -11.59
C VAL A 23 -4.73 -4.15 -12.15
N ASN A 24 -5.80 -4.26 -11.36
CA ASN A 24 -7.09 -3.69 -11.68
C ASN A 24 -7.24 -2.42 -10.84
N GLY A 25 -6.72 -1.33 -11.37
CA GLY A 25 -7.19 0.00 -11.06
C GLY A 25 -7.39 0.71 -12.39
N PHE A 26 -8.07 1.83 -12.38
CA PHE A 26 -8.04 2.76 -13.51
C PHE A 26 -7.98 4.15 -12.90
N PRO A 27 -7.27 5.09 -13.53
CA PRO A 27 -7.20 6.47 -13.06
C PRO A 27 -8.59 7.08 -12.90
N SER A 28 -8.71 7.97 -11.92
CA SER A 28 -9.85 8.83 -11.56
C SER A 28 -11.20 8.40 -12.15
N GLY A 29 -11.75 7.30 -11.62
CA GLY A 29 -13.13 6.89 -11.87
C GLY A 29 -13.35 5.61 -12.65
N GLY A 30 -12.33 4.76 -12.78
CA GLY A 30 -12.53 3.46 -13.43
C GLY A 30 -12.28 3.47 -14.95
N GLU A 31 -11.81 4.59 -15.54
CA GLU A 31 -11.62 4.72 -16.99
C GLU A 31 -10.37 5.56 -17.34
N TYR A 32 -9.63 5.15 -18.39
CA TYR A 32 -8.55 5.95 -18.99
C TYR A 32 -8.85 6.23 -20.48
N PRO A 33 -8.72 7.50 -20.95
CA PRO A 33 -8.35 8.68 -20.19
C PRO A 33 -9.43 9.10 -19.17
N PRO A 34 -9.03 9.74 -18.05
CA PRO A 34 -9.93 10.16 -16.98
C PRO A 34 -10.97 11.18 -17.49
N THR A 35 -12.13 11.23 -16.82
CA THR A 35 -13.20 12.17 -17.13
C THR A 35 -13.38 13.20 -16.03
N PHE A 36 -13.66 14.44 -16.41
CA PHE A 36 -13.76 15.55 -15.48
C PHE A 36 -15.04 16.35 -15.74
N THR A 37 -15.65 16.85 -14.67
CA THR A 37 -16.87 17.64 -14.70
C THR A 37 -16.58 19.04 -14.18
N SER A 38 -16.94 20.06 -14.96
CA SER A 38 -16.82 21.45 -14.51
C SER A 38 -17.99 21.82 -13.58
N GLN A 39 -17.68 22.37 -12.41
CA GLN A 39 -18.64 22.87 -11.43
C GLN A 39 -18.16 24.21 -10.89
N SER A 40 -19.00 25.25 -11.01
CA SER A 40 -18.73 26.59 -10.46
C SER A 40 -17.42 27.28 -10.92
N GLY A 41 -16.79 26.81 -12.00
CA GLY A 41 -15.53 27.35 -12.51
C GLY A 41 -14.34 26.41 -12.35
N ASP A 42 -14.47 25.41 -11.49
CA ASP A 42 -13.43 24.42 -11.20
C ASP A 42 -13.76 23.08 -11.85
N TRP A 43 -12.78 22.19 -11.92
CA TRP A 43 -12.89 20.85 -12.48
C TRP A 43 -12.78 19.80 -11.39
N TYR A 44 -13.72 18.86 -11.46
CA TYR A 44 -13.82 17.76 -10.52
C TYR A 44 -13.67 16.43 -11.24
N ASP A 45 -12.99 15.47 -10.62
CA ASP A 45 -13.02 14.08 -11.05
C ASP A 45 -14.32 13.36 -10.63
N SER A 46 -14.37 12.04 -10.84
CA SER A 46 -15.50 11.21 -10.44
C SER A 46 -15.61 10.95 -8.93
N TRP A 47 -14.53 11.15 -8.18
CA TRP A 47 -14.48 11.02 -6.72
C TRP A 47 -14.99 12.29 -6.03
N GLY A 48 -15.09 13.38 -6.80
CA GLY A 48 -15.55 14.67 -6.33
C GLY A 48 -14.42 15.53 -5.78
N PHE A 49 -13.16 15.23 -6.12
CA PHE A 49 -12.04 16.09 -5.77
C PHE A 49 -11.78 17.13 -6.85
N ASN A 50 -11.50 18.35 -6.40
CA ASN A 50 -11.19 19.50 -7.20
C ASN A 50 -9.73 19.42 -7.67
N ARG A 51 -9.52 19.47 -8.98
CA ARG A 51 -8.19 19.41 -9.60
C ARG A 51 -7.47 20.74 -9.59
N ASN A 52 -8.18 21.85 -9.41
CA ASN A 52 -7.62 23.20 -9.52
C ASN A 52 -7.27 23.84 -8.17
N VAL A 53 -7.59 23.19 -7.04
CA VAL A 53 -7.47 23.80 -5.71
C VAL A 53 -6.85 22.83 -4.73
N TYR A 54 -5.74 23.22 -4.11
CA TYR A 54 -5.01 22.37 -3.16
C TYR A 54 -5.72 22.16 -1.81
N TRP A 55 -6.50 23.16 -1.37
CA TRP A 55 -7.10 23.22 -0.04
C TRP A 55 -8.60 22.94 -0.06
N GLY A 56 -9.16 22.72 1.13
CA GLY A 56 -10.59 22.47 1.32
C GLY A 56 -10.88 20.98 1.44
N ASP A 57 -12.13 20.66 1.81
CA ASP A 57 -12.54 19.27 2.01
C ASP A 57 -12.46 18.46 0.69
N ASP A 58 -12.65 19.14 -0.44
CA ASP A 58 -12.59 18.61 -1.80
C ASP A 58 -11.28 18.96 -2.53
N GLY A 59 -10.34 19.68 -1.92
CA GLY A 59 -9.08 20.04 -2.56
C GLY A 59 -8.16 18.85 -2.81
N TYR A 60 -7.17 19.01 -3.69
CA TYR A 60 -6.33 17.89 -4.09
C TYR A 60 -5.37 17.39 -3.00
N LEU A 61 -4.98 18.21 -2.00
CA LEU A 61 -4.13 17.76 -0.90
C LEU A 61 -4.94 17.33 0.33
N PRO A 62 -4.74 16.10 0.86
CA PRO A 62 -3.97 14.97 0.28
C PRO A 62 -4.85 14.05 -0.58
N ASN A 63 -6.09 14.43 -0.88
CA ASN A 63 -7.12 13.56 -1.41
C ASN A 63 -6.71 12.81 -2.68
N ILE A 64 -6.07 13.49 -3.64
CA ILE A 64 -5.68 12.89 -4.93
C ILE A 64 -4.63 11.79 -4.77
N ALA A 65 -3.75 11.89 -3.76
CA ALA A 65 -2.77 10.84 -3.47
C ALA A 65 -3.44 9.49 -3.17
N TYR A 66 -4.67 9.51 -2.64
CA TYR A 66 -5.39 8.31 -2.26
C TYR A 66 -6.06 7.59 -3.43
N GLU A 67 -6.18 8.23 -4.59
CA GLU A 67 -6.76 7.61 -5.78
C GLU A 67 -5.88 6.52 -6.41
N SER A 68 -4.61 6.42 -5.99
CA SER A 68 -3.63 5.48 -6.55
C SER A 68 -3.08 4.47 -5.53
N ILE A 69 -3.71 4.36 -4.36
CA ILE A 69 -3.31 3.43 -3.30
C ILE A 69 -4.52 2.60 -2.79
N GLY A 70 -4.27 1.67 -1.88
CA GLY A 70 -5.34 0.89 -1.26
C GLY A 70 -6.07 -0.03 -2.24
N SER A 71 -7.40 0.12 -2.33
CA SER A 71 -8.24 -0.63 -3.28
C SER A 71 -8.03 -0.23 -4.73
N ASP A 72 -7.56 0.99 -4.96
CA ASP A 72 -7.54 1.64 -6.28
C ASP A 72 -6.13 1.66 -6.88
N LYS A 73 -5.20 0.95 -6.25
CA LYS A 73 -3.83 0.77 -6.71
C LYS A 73 -3.76 0.37 -8.19
N GLU A 74 -2.97 1.09 -8.97
CA GLU A 74 -2.72 0.77 -10.37
C GLU A 74 -1.24 0.77 -10.80
N LEU A 75 -0.92 1.40 -11.93
CA LEU A 75 0.37 1.30 -12.59
C LEU A 75 1.47 1.88 -11.71
N ALA A 76 1.26 3.04 -11.08
CA ALA A 76 2.23 3.66 -10.19
C ALA A 76 2.54 2.77 -8.99
N TYR A 77 1.51 2.16 -8.39
CA TYR A 77 1.70 1.23 -7.27
C TYR A 77 2.49 -0.02 -7.72
N SER A 78 2.22 -0.53 -8.92
CA SER A 78 2.91 -1.71 -9.46
C SER A 78 4.40 -1.46 -9.71
N LEU A 79 4.78 -0.22 -10.06
CA LEU A 79 6.17 0.19 -10.20
C LEU A 79 6.90 0.10 -8.86
N GLY A 80 6.31 0.59 -7.77
CA GLY A 80 6.95 0.47 -6.46
C GLY A 80 7.02 -0.98 -5.95
N GLU A 81 6.03 -1.83 -6.25
CA GLU A 81 6.14 -3.27 -5.99
C GLU A 81 7.28 -3.92 -6.80
N TRP A 82 7.50 -3.48 -8.04
CA TRP A 82 8.64 -3.90 -8.85
C TRP A 82 9.97 -3.47 -8.22
N PHE A 83 10.11 -2.21 -7.77
CA PHE A 83 11.30 -1.75 -7.05
C PHE A 83 11.53 -2.56 -5.77
N ARG A 84 10.47 -2.85 -5.01
CA ARG A 84 10.53 -3.69 -3.81
C ARG A 84 11.10 -5.08 -4.08
N GLY A 85 10.73 -5.67 -5.21
CA GLY A 85 11.15 -7.01 -5.60
C GLY A 85 12.54 -7.09 -6.26
N ASN A 86 13.06 -5.98 -6.80
CA ASN A 86 14.32 -5.96 -7.54
C ASN A 86 15.49 -5.29 -6.80
N TYR A 87 15.23 -4.50 -5.76
CA TYR A 87 16.26 -3.84 -4.96
C TYR A 87 16.15 -4.27 -3.50
N ASP A 88 17.00 -5.20 -3.05
CA ASP A 88 16.95 -5.72 -1.68
C ASP A 88 17.38 -4.70 -0.62
N GLN A 89 18.38 -3.87 -0.94
CA GLN A 89 18.87 -2.83 -0.03
C GLN A 89 17.95 -1.62 -0.06
N ARG A 90 17.45 -1.21 1.10
CA ARG A 90 16.44 -0.15 1.22
C ARG A 90 16.94 1.22 0.77
N VAL A 91 18.21 1.54 1.03
CA VAL A 91 18.85 2.78 0.55
C VAL A 91 18.96 2.79 -0.98
N GLU A 92 19.53 1.73 -1.57
CA GLU A 92 19.66 1.60 -3.03
C GLU A 92 18.29 1.64 -3.73
N ARG A 93 17.28 1.00 -3.12
CA ARG A 93 15.90 1.04 -3.61
C ARG A 93 15.36 2.47 -3.64
N ALA A 94 15.61 3.26 -2.58
CA ALA A 94 15.12 4.64 -2.52
C ALA A 94 15.77 5.49 -3.62
N GLU A 95 17.09 5.43 -3.75
CA GLU A 95 17.83 6.15 -4.78
C GLU A 95 17.33 5.77 -6.18
N ALA A 96 17.16 4.47 -6.46
CA ALA A 96 16.67 3.99 -7.74
C ALA A 96 15.24 4.45 -8.07
N ILE A 97 14.38 4.63 -7.07
CA ILE A 97 13.03 5.18 -7.26
C ILE A 97 13.10 6.66 -7.65
N LEU A 98 13.90 7.46 -6.94
CA LEU A 98 14.05 8.88 -7.26
C LEU A 98 14.62 9.07 -8.67
N ASP A 99 15.69 8.34 -9.00
CA ASP A 99 16.31 8.34 -10.33
C ASP A 99 15.30 7.95 -11.42
N TYR A 100 14.41 6.99 -11.14
CA TYR A 100 13.39 6.58 -12.09
C TYR A 100 12.34 7.65 -12.32
N VAL A 101 11.82 8.27 -11.25
CA VAL A 101 10.85 9.36 -11.37
C VAL A 101 11.46 10.53 -12.14
N GLN A 102 12.64 11.02 -11.72
CA GLN A 102 13.35 12.12 -12.39
C GLN A 102 13.70 11.83 -13.86
N ARG A 103 13.88 10.55 -14.23
CA ARG A 103 14.15 10.16 -15.61
C ARG A 103 12.91 10.23 -16.52
N TRP A 104 11.74 9.95 -15.97
CA TRP A 104 10.50 9.74 -16.73
C TRP A 104 9.50 10.88 -16.56
N THR A 105 9.91 11.97 -15.92
CA THR A 105 9.10 13.16 -15.70
C THR A 105 9.91 14.41 -16.01
N ASP A 106 9.26 15.41 -16.62
CA ASP A 106 9.79 16.75 -16.83
C ASP A 106 8.92 17.74 -16.06
N TYR A 107 9.54 18.70 -15.37
CA TYR A 107 8.79 19.77 -14.71
C TYR A 107 8.15 20.71 -15.75
N GLY A 108 6.85 20.96 -15.64
CA GLY A 108 6.15 21.91 -16.49
C GLY A 108 4.91 22.48 -15.81
N TYR A 109 4.72 23.80 -15.90
CA TYR A 109 3.56 24.48 -15.33
C TYR A 109 2.26 24.06 -16.01
N ASP A 110 1.18 23.98 -15.24
CA ASP A 110 -0.14 23.62 -15.76
C ASP A 110 -0.66 24.58 -16.83
N GLU A 111 -0.40 25.88 -16.68
CA GLU A 111 -0.86 26.89 -17.63
C GLU A 111 -0.30 26.69 -19.04
N ASP A 112 0.83 25.99 -19.16
CA ASP A 112 1.47 25.67 -20.43
C ASP A 112 1.10 24.28 -20.96
N ASN A 113 0.70 23.34 -20.09
CA ASN A 113 0.63 21.92 -20.42
C ASN A 113 -0.78 21.31 -20.27
N VAL A 114 -1.65 21.91 -19.46
CA VAL A 114 -2.99 21.36 -19.16
C VAL A 114 -4.07 22.25 -19.77
N PHE A 115 -4.90 21.63 -20.63
CA PHE A 115 -5.98 22.31 -21.33
C PHE A 115 -7.31 21.59 -21.15
N LYS A 116 -8.31 22.30 -20.64
CA LYS A 116 -9.70 21.84 -20.59
C LYS A 116 -10.55 22.68 -21.53
N ASP A 117 -11.21 22.03 -22.48
CA ASP A 117 -12.00 22.72 -23.52
C ASP A 117 -11.22 23.81 -24.29
N ASN A 118 -9.91 23.58 -24.52
CA ASN A 118 -8.94 24.52 -25.09
C ASN A 118 -8.65 25.77 -24.24
N ILE A 119 -8.93 25.70 -22.94
CA ILE A 119 -8.61 26.74 -21.95
C ILE A 119 -7.44 26.23 -21.09
N PRO A 120 -6.32 26.97 -21.01
CA PRO A 120 -5.25 26.66 -20.07
C PRO A 120 -5.75 26.58 -18.63
N GLN A 121 -5.24 25.65 -17.84
CA GLN A 121 -5.53 25.55 -16.42
C GLN A 121 -4.38 26.22 -15.64
N GLU A 122 -4.69 27.15 -14.75
CA GLU A 122 -3.65 27.80 -13.91
C GLU A 122 -3.02 26.83 -12.91
N GLU A 123 -3.79 25.81 -12.52
CA GLU A 123 -3.46 24.80 -11.53
C GLU A 123 -4.21 23.51 -11.90
N TRP A 124 -3.54 22.37 -11.81
CA TRP A 124 -4.09 21.05 -12.11
C TRP A 124 -3.29 19.91 -11.50
N ALA A 125 -3.91 19.19 -10.57
CA ALA A 125 -3.31 17.98 -10.01
C ALA A 125 -3.71 16.68 -10.75
N TRP A 126 -2.71 15.97 -11.27
CA TRP A 126 -2.78 14.58 -11.73
C TRP A 126 -2.48 13.61 -10.58
N ASN A 127 -3.23 12.52 -10.49
CA ASN A 127 -2.88 11.45 -9.57
C ASN A 127 -1.68 10.64 -10.09
N ALA A 128 -1.17 9.73 -9.24
CA ALA A 128 0.03 8.97 -9.56
C ALA A 128 -0.13 8.06 -10.79
N ASP A 129 -1.29 7.44 -10.96
CA ASP A 129 -1.55 6.53 -12.08
C ASP A 129 -1.75 7.29 -13.39
N GLU A 130 -2.42 8.45 -13.37
CA GLU A 130 -2.52 9.37 -14.49
C GLU A 130 -1.13 9.76 -15.00
N MET A 131 -0.23 10.16 -14.09
CA MET A 131 1.18 10.44 -14.41
C MET A 131 1.90 9.20 -14.94
N ALA A 132 1.69 8.03 -14.35
CA ALA A 132 2.34 6.79 -14.78
C ALA A 132 1.95 6.35 -16.19
N HIS A 133 0.72 6.65 -16.63
CA HIS A 133 0.28 6.36 -18.00
C HIS A 133 0.76 7.39 -19.04
N MET A 134 1.25 8.55 -18.62
CA MET A 134 1.73 9.60 -19.54
C MET A 134 3.13 9.31 -20.09
N PHE A 135 4.00 8.65 -19.32
CA PHE A 135 5.33 8.27 -19.81
C PHE A 135 5.33 6.90 -20.49
N ASP A 136 6.25 6.72 -21.44
CA ASP A 136 6.43 5.47 -22.17
C ASP A 136 7.92 5.18 -22.34
N GLU A 137 8.40 4.16 -21.62
CA GLU A 137 9.81 3.78 -21.64
C GLU A 137 10.30 3.27 -23.01
N THR A 138 9.40 2.65 -23.78
CA THR A 138 9.74 2.07 -25.09
C THR A 138 9.92 3.16 -26.13
N ASN A 139 9.06 4.18 -26.08
CA ASN A 139 9.07 5.29 -27.02
C ASN A 139 9.84 6.52 -26.51
N ASN A 140 10.40 6.46 -25.31
CA ASN A 140 11.14 7.53 -24.64
C ASN A 140 10.30 8.81 -24.51
N ILE A 141 9.06 8.63 -24.04
CA ILE A 141 8.11 9.71 -23.72
C ILE A 141 8.16 9.93 -22.22
N VAL A 142 8.24 11.19 -21.79
CA VAL A 142 8.20 11.59 -20.38
C VAL A 142 6.83 12.18 -20.06
N ALA A 143 6.40 12.04 -18.81
CA ALA A 143 5.22 12.74 -18.30
C ALA A 143 5.60 14.19 -17.96
N ILE A 144 4.69 15.12 -18.17
CA ILE A 144 4.88 16.52 -17.77
C ILE A 144 3.92 16.80 -16.63
N GLY A 145 4.45 17.31 -15.53
CA GLY A 145 3.69 17.75 -14.38
C GLY A 145 4.55 18.66 -13.52
N ASP A 146 3.97 19.23 -12.48
CA ASP A 146 4.69 20.09 -11.55
C ASP A 146 4.78 19.46 -10.15
N CYS A 147 4.81 20.28 -9.09
CA CYS A 147 5.30 19.85 -7.79
C CYS A 147 4.42 18.77 -7.13
N GLU A 148 3.10 18.91 -7.19
CA GLU A 148 2.16 17.96 -6.60
C GLU A 148 2.05 16.69 -7.43
N ASP A 149 2.02 16.79 -8.77
CA ASP A 149 1.93 15.64 -9.67
C ASP A 149 3.07 14.66 -9.45
N MET A 150 4.28 15.22 -9.48
CA MET A 150 5.51 14.46 -9.28
C MET A 150 5.57 13.92 -7.86
N SER A 151 5.09 14.68 -6.87
CA SER A 151 5.01 14.22 -5.48
C SER A 151 4.02 13.07 -5.30
N PHE A 152 2.85 13.09 -5.93
CA PHE A 152 1.87 12.01 -5.87
C PHE A 152 2.39 10.73 -6.52
N LEU A 153 2.99 10.86 -7.72
CA LEU A 153 3.66 9.75 -8.41
C LEU A 153 4.75 9.14 -7.52
N CYS A 154 5.66 9.98 -7.04
CA CYS A 154 6.79 9.55 -6.23
C CYS A 154 6.33 8.90 -4.92
N ALA A 155 5.36 9.51 -4.23
CA ALA A 155 4.81 9.01 -2.97
C ALA A 155 4.19 7.62 -3.12
N THR A 156 3.44 7.38 -4.20
CA THR A 156 2.82 6.09 -4.48
C THR A 156 3.85 4.99 -4.73
N ILE A 157 4.90 5.30 -5.50
CA ILE A 157 5.99 4.35 -5.78
C ILE A 157 6.76 4.04 -4.49
N TYR A 158 7.12 5.04 -3.68
CA TYR A 158 7.79 4.81 -2.40
C TYR A 158 6.93 4.01 -1.41
N LEU A 159 5.65 4.34 -1.29
CA LEU A 159 4.73 3.66 -0.37
C LEU A 159 4.64 2.16 -0.71
N SER A 160 4.36 1.84 -1.97
CA SER A 160 4.29 0.46 -2.46
C SER A 160 5.64 -0.27 -2.44
N ALA A 161 6.74 0.48 -2.53
CA ALA A 161 8.10 -0.02 -2.36
C ALA A 161 8.47 -0.36 -0.90
N GLY A 162 7.60 -0.09 0.07
CA GLY A 162 7.77 -0.45 1.48
C GLY A 162 8.43 0.65 2.32
N PHE A 163 8.28 1.91 1.92
CA PHE A 163 8.64 3.06 2.74
C PHE A 163 7.39 3.63 3.40
N ASP A 164 7.53 4.17 4.61
CA ASP A 164 6.52 5.08 5.12
C ASP A 164 6.73 6.43 4.43
N VAL A 165 5.64 7.07 4.02
CA VAL A 165 5.65 8.28 3.20
C VAL A 165 4.77 9.33 3.84
N ALA A 166 5.17 10.59 3.73
CA ALA A 166 4.31 11.72 4.03
C ALA A 166 4.42 12.74 2.90
N ILE A 167 3.29 13.21 2.39
CA ILE A 167 3.29 14.39 1.51
C ILE A 167 3.44 15.62 2.40
N ILE A 168 4.20 16.61 1.96
CA ILE A 168 4.37 17.88 2.66
C ILE A 168 3.99 19.04 1.75
N SER A 169 3.35 20.04 2.34
CA SER A 169 2.93 21.28 1.68
C SER A 169 3.57 22.48 2.39
N PRO A 170 4.82 22.81 2.07
CA PRO A 170 5.40 24.12 2.36
C PRO A 170 4.72 25.23 1.53
N PRO A 171 4.96 26.51 1.85
CA PRO A 171 4.42 27.63 1.06
C PRO A 171 4.79 27.54 -0.43
N ALA A 172 3.76 27.46 -1.28
CA ALA A 172 3.87 27.47 -2.75
C ALA A 172 4.68 26.29 -3.35
N HIS A 173 4.75 25.16 -2.66
CA HIS A 173 5.40 23.95 -3.16
C HIS A 173 4.78 22.69 -2.53
N VAL A 174 4.94 21.56 -3.20
CA VAL A 174 4.56 20.24 -2.70
C VAL A 174 5.74 19.31 -2.89
N ALA A 175 6.04 18.53 -1.85
CA ALA A 175 7.09 17.53 -1.86
C ALA A 175 6.67 16.31 -1.03
N LEU A 176 7.60 15.38 -0.82
CA LEU A 176 7.38 14.26 0.09
C LEU A 176 8.58 14.03 1.01
N LEU A 177 8.27 13.45 2.17
CA LEU A 177 9.23 12.85 3.08
C LEU A 177 9.08 11.32 3.04
N ILE A 178 10.19 10.61 3.15
CA ILE A 178 10.20 9.16 3.37
C ILE A 178 10.92 8.80 4.66
N TRP A 179 10.43 7.79 5.37
CA TRP A 179 11.10 7.30 6.58
C TRP A 179 12.27 6.39 6.22
N LEU A 180 13.48 6.95 6.26
CA LEU A 180 14.73 6.26 5.93
C LEU A 180 15.88 6.68 6.88
N PRO A 181 15.78 6.34 8.18
CA PRO A 181 16.73 6.78 9.20
C PRO A 181 18.15 6.25 9.00
N GLU A 182 18.32 5.18 8.24
CA GLU A 182 19.62 4.59 7.92
C GLU A 182 20.38 5.28 6.76
N TYR A 183 19.74 6.19 6.02
CA TYR A 183 20.40 6.94 4.95
C TYR A 183 21.35 7.98 5.55
N ASP A 184 22.59 8.07 5.09
CA ASP A 184 23.65 8.88 5.71
C ASP A 184 24.02 10.16 4.93
N ASN A 185 23.39 10.40 3.78
CA ASN A 185 23.72 11.52 2.89
C ASN A 185 22.66 12.63 2.83
N ALA A 186 21.67 12.61 3.72
CA ALA A 186 20.69 13.69 3.80
C ALA A 186 21.31 14.95 4.45
N ASN A 187 20.94 16.14 3.96
CA ASN A 187 21.36 17.39 4.61
C ASN A 187 20.51 17.72 5.85
N TYR A 188 19.29 17.18 5.93
CA TYR A 188 18.40 17.28 7.07
C TYR A 188 17.69 15.94 7.34
N TYR A 189 17.45 15.68 8.63
CA TYR A 189 16.57 14.62 9.09
C TYR A 189 15.43 15.28 9.84
N TRP A 190 14.23 15.06 9.34
CA TRP A 190 13.00 15.63 9.85
C TRP A 190 12.34 14.70 10.87
N ASP A 191 11.57 15.32 11.74
CA ASP A 191 10.65 14.68 12.67
C ASP A 191 9.24 15.15 12.28
N ILE A 192 8.30 14.22 12.13
CA ILE A 192 6.89 14.54 11.90
C ILE A 192 6.18 14.46 13.25
N PRO A 193 5.65 15.58 13.77
CA PRO A 193 5.00 15.59 15.07
C PRO A 193 3.91 14.53 15.20
N ASP A 194 3.84 13.91 16.38
CA ASP A 194 2.80 12.94 16.78
C ASP A 194 2.73 11.64 15.95
N ASP A 195 3.74 11.33 15.12
CA ASP A 195 3.82 10.07 14.37
C ASP A 195 4.41 8.90 15.18
N GLY A 196 4.91 9.18 16.39
CA GLY A 196 5.48 8.20 17.32
C GLY A 196 6.93 7.81 17.02
N ARG A 197 7.58 8.47 16.06
CA ARG A 197 9.01 8.36 15.75
C ARG A 197 9.74 9.62 16.21
N GLU A 198 11.07 9.57 16.14
CA GLU A 198 11.93 10.75 16.28
C GLU A 198 12.41 11.16 14.88
N TYR A 199 13.63 11.67 14.78
CA TYR A 199 14.27 12.01 13.51
C TYR A 199 14.53 10.79 12.63
N GLY A 200 14.34 10.96 11.32
CA GLY A 200 14.63 9.93 10.33
C GLY A 200 13.85 10.07 9.02
N TRP A 201 12.94 11.03 8.95
CA TRP A 201 12.30 11.42 7.71
C TRP A 201 13.29 12.22 6.86
N ILE A 202 13.48 11.83 5.60
CA ILE A 202 14.34 12.55 4.66
C ILE A 202 13.51 13.11 3.51
N TRP A 203 13.93 14.26 2.98
CA TRP A 203 13.27 14.92 1.86
C TRP A 203 13.53 14.21 0.55
N VAL A 204 12.50 14.08 -0.28
CA VAL A 204 12.61 13.62 -1.66
C VAL A 204 12.13 14.74 -2.57
N GLU A 205 13.05 15.34 -3.31
CA GLU A 205 12.74 16.43 -4.24
C GLU A 205 12.73 15.91 -5.67
N ALA A 206 11.54 15.55 -6.16
CA ALA A 206 11.40 14.96 -7.49
C ALA A 206 11.47 16.00 -8.62
N THR A 207 11.16 17.28 -8.35
CA THR A 207 10.98 18.31 -9.40
C THR A 207 12.23 18.72 -10.16
N GLY A 208 13.43 18.33 -9.70
CA GLY A 208 14.68 18.62 -10.38
C GLY A 208 15.42 17.36 -10.80
N GLU A 209 15.85 17.32 -12.07
CA GLU A 209 16.53 16.17 -12.72
C GLU A 209 17.81 15.67 -12.04
N ALA A 210 18.37 16.43 -11.09
CA ALA A 210 19.65 16.12 -10.44
C ALA A 210 19.64 16.36 -8.93
N ASN A 211 18.46 16.53 -8.33
CA ASN A 211 18.36 16.71 -6.89
C ASN A 211 18.65 15.37 -6.20
N PRO A 212 19.65 15.30 -5.31
CA PRO A 212 19.99 14.05 -4.66
C PRO A 212 18.96 13.68 -3.58
N LEU A 213 18.78 12.39 -3.35
CA LEU A 213 17.93 11.90 -2.27
C LEU A 213 18.36 12.49 -0.92
N GLY A 214 17.40 12.92 -0.11
CA GLY A 214 17.63 13.50 1.21
C GLY A 214 18.08 14.96 1.20
N TRP A 215 18.08 15.62 0.04
CA TRP A 215 18.32 17.05 -0.06
C TRP A 215 17.03 17.84 0.16
N THR A 216 16.94 18.52 1.30
CA THR A 216 15.95 19.57 1.55
C THR A 216 16.43 20.88 0.93
N PRO A 217 15.61 21.52 0.07
CA PRO A 217 15.93 22.85 -0.46
C PRO A 217 16.08 23.90 0.66
N PRO A 218 17.05 24.82 0.57
CA PRO A 218 17.25 25.86 1.59
C PRO A 218 16.05 26.78 1.81
N ASP A 219 15.18 26.94 0.81
CA ASP A 219 13.95 27.75 0.94
C ASP A 219 12.89 27.06 1.81
N PHE A 220 13.07 25.77 2.12
CA PHE A 220 12.16 24.93 2.90
C PHE A 220 12.91 24.18 4.01
N ASP A 221 13.88 24.82 4.68
CA ASP A 221 14.64 24.20 5.78
C ASP A 221 14.24 24.68 7.19
N ASP A 222 13.14 25.42 7.29
CA ASP A 222 12.64 25.99 8.54
C ASP A 222 11.57 25.15 9.24
N GLY A 223 11.05 24.10 8.59
CA GLY A 223 9.98 23.26 9.12
C GLY A 223 8.58 23.82 8.91
N ASP A 224 8.40 24.91 8.15
CA ASP A 224 7.08 25.51 7.92
C ASP A 224 6.32 24.78 6.80
N TRP A 225 5.70 23.66 7.14
CA TRP A 225 4.83 22.90 6.24
C TRP A 225 3.74 22.14 6.98
N ILE A 226 2.70 21.78 6.24
CA ILE A 226 1.72 20.79 6.67
C ILE A 226 2.17 19.42 6.16
N SER A 227 2.18 18.41 7.03
CA SER A 227 2.48 17.03 6.66
C SER A 227 1.22 16.18 6.61
N TYR A 228 1.12 15.34 5.58
CA TYR A 228 0.08 14.36 5.36
C TYR A 228 0.73 12.96 5.28
N PRO A 229 0.97 12.30 6.43
CA PRO A 229 1.42 10.91 6.44
C PRO A 229 0.43 10.04 5.67
N LEU A 230 0.93 9.37 4.62
CA LEU A 230 0.14 8.43 3.85
C LEU A 230 0.17 7.09 4.55
N SER A 231 -1.00 6.49 4.69
CA SER A 231 -1.13 5.10 5.09
C SER A 231 -2.20 4.42 4.27
N ILE A 232 -1.99 3.14 4.02
CA ILE A 232 -3.04 2.26 3.53
C ILE A 232 -3.74 1.65 4.73
N SER A 233 -5.06 1.64 4.70
CA SER A 233 -5.82 1.04 5.77
C SER A 233 -5.54 -0.45 5.83
N ARG A 234 -5.41 -0.97 7.05
CA ARG A 234 -5.15 -2.38 7.30
C ARG A 234 -5.99 -2.88 8.45
N ILE A 235 -6.36 -4.15 8.37
CA ILE A 235 -6.91 -4.88 9.49
C ILE A 235 -5.94 -5.92 10.00
N THR A 236 -5.78 -5.96 11.32
CA THR A 236 -5.10 -7.04 12.02
C THR A 236 -6.15 -7.83 12.78
N VAL A 237 -6.29 -9.11 12.45
CA VAL A 237 -7.24 -10.02 13.10
C VAL A 237 -6.48 -11.01 13.98
N ASN A 238 -6.81 -11.04 15.25
CA ASN A 238 -6.35 -12.03 16.21
C ASN A 238 -7.56 -12.79 16.75
N PHE A 239 -7.43 -14.09 16.97
CA PHE A 239 -8.47 -14.85 17.65
C PHE A 239 -7.87 -15.80 18.70
N PHE A 240 -8.63 -16.08 19.76
CA PHE A 240 -8.18 -16.92 20.85
C PHE A 240 -9.35 -17.74 21.43
N PRO A 241 -9.14 -19.03 21.75
CA PRO A 241 -7.94 -19.81 21.47
C PRO A 241 -7.76 -20.12 19.98
N GLN A 242 -6.51 -20.33 19.54
CA GLN A 242 -6.19 -20.75 18.17
C GLN A 242 -6.62 -22.21 17.90
N TYR A 243 -6.74 -23.02 18.96
CA TYR A 243 -7.13 -24.42 18.93
C TYR A 243 -8.29 -24.67 19.91
N PRO A 244 -9.50 -24.18 19.62
CA PRO A 244 -10.63 -24.25 20.54
C PRO A 244 -11.07 -25.68 20.82
N GLN A 245 -11.32 -25.96 22.08
CA GLN A 245 -11.99 -27.18 22.55
C GLN A 245 -13.50 -26.98 22.62
N VAL A 246 -14.24 -28.07 22.87
CA VAL A 246 -15.72 -28.10 22.83
C VAL A 246 -16.38 -27.09 23.79
N ASP A 247 -15.69 -26.75 24.88
CA ASP A 247 -16.18 -25.80 25.88
C ASP A 247 -15.65 -24.37 25.69
N ASP A 248 -14.77 -24.15 24.72
CA ASP A 248 -14.15 -22.85 24.48
C ASP A 248 -15.06 -21.96 23.61
N GLU A 249 -15.21 -20.70 24.04
CA GLU A 249 -15.65 -19.63 23.15
C GLU A 249 -14.43 -19.05 22.43
N VAL A 250 -14.58 -18.65 21.18
CA VAL A 250 -13.50 -18.02 20.41
C VAL A 250 -13.70 -16.52 20.41
N LEU A 251 -12.84 -15.80 21.12
CA LEU A 251 -12.77 -14.34 21.07
C LEU A 251 -12.03 -13.92 19.80
N VAL A 252 -12.64 -13.06 19.00
CA VAL A 252 -12.04 -12.44 17.82
C VAL A 252 -11.84 -10.96 18.11
N GLN A 253 -10.60 -10.50 17.93
CA GLN A 253 -10.18 -9.11 18.10
C GLN A 253 -9.68 -8.57 16.77
N VAL A 254 -10.17 -7.40 16.39
CA VAL A 254 -9.82 -6.72 15.14
C VAL A 254 -9.30 -5.34 15.46
N LYS A 255 -8.06 -5.06 15.04
CA LYS A 255 -7.51 -3.70 15.02
C LYS A 255 -7.65 -3.17 13.59
N VAL A 256 -8.23 -1.98 13.45
CA VAL A 256 -8.34 -1.27 12.18
C VAL A 256 -7.41 -0.06 12.27
N ASP A 257 -6.40 -0.01 11.41
CA ASP A 257 -5.55 1.17 11.20
C ASP A 257 -5.97 1.79 9.86
N SER A 258 -6.28 3.08 9.81
CA SER A 258 -6.68 3.79 8.58
C SER A 258 -6.34 5.27 8.68
N SER A 259 -5.83 5.87 7.61
CA SER A 259 -5.64 7.32 7.47
C SER A 259 -6.70 8.00 6.59
N ILE A 260 -7.60 7.24 5.96
CA ILE A 260 -8.63 7.77 5.03
C ILE A 260 -10.06 7.61 5.55
N GLY A 261 -10.23 7.30 6.83
CA GLY A 261 -11.55 7.20 7.40
C GLY A 261 -11.56 6.60 8.79
N THR A 262 -12.77 6.44 9.31
CA THR A 262 -12.99 5.74 10.56
C THR A 262 -13.97 4.61 10.30
N ALA A 263 -13.61 3.39 10.72
CA ALA A 263 -14.51 2.25 10.68
C ALA A 263 -15.83 2.58 11.40
N SER A 264 -16.88 2.77 10.62
CA SER A 264 -18.24 3.00 11.10
C SER A 264 -18.81 1.71 11.70
N LYS A 265 -18.42 0.56 11.14
CA LYS A 265 -18.85 -0.76 11.56
C LYS A 265 -17.78 -1.80 11.28
N VAL A 266 -17.66 -2.80 12.15
CA VAL A 266 -16.87 -4.00 11.89
C VAL A 266 -17.76 -5.21 12.15
N LEU A 267 -17.81 -6.12 11.17
CA LEU A 267 -18.66 -7.29 11.16
C LEU A 267 -17.81 -8.56 11.19
N LEU A 268 -18.12 -9.45 12.12
CA LEU A 268 -17.66 -10.83 12.09
C LEU A 268 -18.76 -11.71 11.50
N THR A 269 -18.49 -12.31 10.36
CA THR A 269 -19.30 -13.40 9.82
C THR A 269 -18.62 -14.73 10.09
N TYR A 270 -19.35 -15.70 10.63
CA TYR A 270 -18.83 -17.06 10.77
C TYR A 270 -19.88 -18.08 10.34
N SER A 271 -19.41 -19.14 9.70
CA SER A 271 -20.26 -20.22 9.20
C SER A 271 -19.93 -21.55 9.86
N VAL A 272 -20.99 -22.28 10.20
CA VAL A 272 -20.93 -23.63 10.75
C VAL A 272 -21.83 -24.49 9.89
N GLY A 273 -21.23 -25.34 9.05
CA GLY A 273 -21.93 -26.11 8.03
C GLY A 273 -22.64 -25.20 7.02
N VAL A 274 -23.98 -25.22 7.02
CA VAL A 274 -24.83 -24.38 6.15
C VAL A 274 -25.36 -23.11 6.84
N SER A 275 -25.12 -22.97 8.15
CA SER A 275 -25.58 -21.81 8.91
C SER A 275 -24.54 -20.70 8.85
N ASN A 276 -24.98 -19.49 8.49
CA ASN A 276 -24.16 -18.27 8.54
C ASN A 276 -24.68 -17.38 9.67
N ASN A 277 -23.77 -16.91 10.50
CA ASN A 277 -24.05 -15.96 11.56
C ASN A 277 -23.26 -14.68 11.29
N VAL A 278 -23.89 -13.53 11.52
CA VAL A 278 -23.27 -12.21 11.39
C VAL A 278 -23.36 -11.52 12.74
N VAL A 279 -22.24 -11.04 13.24
CA VAL A 279 -22.11 -10.41 14.56
C VAL A 279 -21.47 -9.04 14.39
N ASP A 280 -22.15 -8.02 14.89
CA ASP A 280 -21.58 -6.69 15.03
C ASP A 280 -20.50 -6.72 16.12
N MET A 281 -19.27 -6.31 15.78
CA MET A 281 -18.17 -6.28 16.74
C MET A 281 -18.25 -5.02 17.61
N ASN A 282 -18.08 -5.19 18.92
CA ASN A 282 -18.11 -4.09 19.88
C ASN A 282 -16.76 -3.38 19.94
N LYS A 283 -16.75 -2.05 19.86
CA LYS A 283 -15.51 -1.27 19.96
C LYS A 283 -15.10 -1.07 21.43
N THR A 284 -13.92 -1.55 21.79
CA THR A 284 -13.27 -1.39 23.09
C THR A 284 -11.91 -0.71 22.89
N GLY A 285 -11.84 0.60 23.11
CA GLY A 285 -10.63 1.38 22.81
C GLY A 285 -10.31 1.39 21.31
N SER A 286 -9.12 0.91 20.92
CA SER A 286 -8.69 0.80 19.52
C SER A 286 -8.97 -0.57 18.88
N ILE A 287 -9.71 -1.47 19.57
CA ILE A 287 -9.96 -2.85 19.14
C ILE A 287 -11.47 -3.07 19.02
N TYR A 288 -11.89 -3.81 18.01
CA TYR A 288 -13.25 -4.32 17.84
C TYR A 288 -13.28 -5.80 18.25
N GLU A 289 -14.28 -6.19 19.04
CA GLU A 289 -14.33 -7.52 19.66
C GLU A 289 -15.68 -8.20 19.46
N ALA A 290 -15.65 -9.49 19.13
CA ALA A 290 -16.83 -10.36 19.14
C ALA A 290 -16.41 -11.78 19.54
N SER A 291 -17.36 -12.54 20.06
CA SER A 291 -17.12 -13.94 20.45
C SER A 291 -17.97 -14.88 19.60
N ILE A 292 -17.34 -15.93 19.09
CA ILE A 292 -18.03 -17.06 18.48
C ILE A 292 -18.37 -18.03 19.61
N PRO A 293 -19.67 -18.35 19.83
CA PRO A 293 -20.08 -19.29 20.85
C PRO A 293 -19.43 -20.65 20.64
N LYS A 294 -19.24 -21.39 21.74
CA LYS A 294 -18.72 -22.75 21.71
C LYS A 294 -19.44 -23.65 20.69
N GLN A 295 -18.66 -24.51 20.06
CA GLN A 295 -19.10 -25.37 18.96
C GLN A 295 -18.83 -26.85 19.30
N PRO A 296 -19.60 -27.80 18.73
CA PRO A 296 -19.35 -29.23 18.93
C PRO A 296 -17.97 -29.67 18.44
N GLU A 297 -17.44 -30.77 18.98
CA GLU A 297 -16.18 -31.37 18.53
C GLU A 297 -16.21 -31.67 17.01
N ASN A 298 -15.07 -31.50 16.34
CA ASN A 298 -14.89 -31.67 14.89
C ASN A 298 -15.74 -30.70 14.03
N THR A 299 -16.23 -29.62 14.62
CA THR A 299 -16.90 -28.56 13.87
C THR A 299 -15.85 -27.71 13.18
N HIS A 300 -15.93 -27.62 11.85
CA HIS A 300 -15.14 -26.70 11.04
C HIS A 300 -15.87 -25.36 10.94
N VAL A 301 -15.19 -24.28 11.31
CA VAL A 301 -15.74 -22.92 11.36
C VAL A 301 -14.97 -22.04 10.39
N ILE A 302 -15.67 -21.47 9.42
CA ILE A 302 -15.09 -20.53 8.44
C ILE A 302 -15.52 -19.13 8.83
N CYS A 303 -14.56 -18.23 9.01
CA CYS A 303 -14.78 -16.88 9.48
C CYS A 303 -14.34 -15.85 8.44
N SER A 304 -15.03 -14.72 8.43
CA SER A 304 -14.63 -13.54 7.68
C SER A 304 -14.95 -12.26 8.44
N VAL A 305 -14.01 -11.32 8.45
CA VAL A 305 -14.17 -9.98 9.02
C VAL A 305 -14.30 -8.97 7.90
N SER A 306 -15.33 -8.12 7.94
CA SER A 306 -15.48 -6.97 7.05
C SER A 306 -15.54 -5.67 7.84
N VAL A 307 -15.10 -4.58 7.20
CA VAL A 307 -15.08 -3.24 7.78
C VAL A 307 -15.87 -2.32 6.87
N ASP A 308 -16.84 -1.60 7.44
CA ASP A 308 -17.61 -0.60 6.72
C ASP A 308 -17.15 0.81 7.10
N GLY A 309 -17.15 1.73 6.14
CA GLY A 309 -16.80 3.15 6.34
C GLY A 309 -15.32 3.47 6.18
N ILE A 310 -14.54 2.55 5.62
CA ILE A 310 -13.19 2.77 5.13
C ILE A 310 -13.13 2.20 3.72
N GLU A 311 -12.95 3.08 2.73
CA GLU A 311 -13.15 2.75 1.32
C GLU A 311 -12.14 1.72 0.79
N ASP A 312 -10.89 1.76 1.25
CA ASP A 312 -9.84 0.83 0.81
C ASP A 312 -9.85 -0.54 1.50
N LEU A 313 -10.78 -0.78 2.45
CA LEU A 313 -10.97 -2.07 3.12
C LEU A 313 -12.18 -2.86 2.59
N THR A 314 -12.30 -2.95 1.26
CA THR A 314 -13.45 -3.62 0.60
C THR A 314 -13.46 -5.15 0.71
N SER A 315 -12.28 -5.77 0.88
CA SER A 315 -12.15 -7.22 0.89
C SER A 315 -12.15 -7.79 2.32
N PRO A 316 -13.00 -8.78 2.62
CA PRO A 316 -13.05 -9.34 3.97
C PRO A 316 -11.82 -10.21 4.26
N TYR A 317 -11.25 -10.06 5.46
CA TYR A 317 -10.19 -10.94 5.96
C TYR A 317 -10.79 -12.28 6.36
N LYS A 318 -10.19 -13.39 5.91
CA LYS A 318 -10.71 -14.75 6.15
C LYS A 318 -9.76 -15.57 7.02
N PHE A 319 -10.33 -16.37 7.91
CA PHE A 319 -9.63 -17.37 8.70
C PHE A 319 -10.57 -18.53 9.02
N GLU A 320 -10.03 -19.67 9.43
CA GLU A 320 -10.81 -20.86 9.76
C GLU A 320 -10.13 -21.65 10.89
N TYR A 321 -10.93 -22.46 11.59
CA TYR A 321 -10.44 -23.37 12.62
C TYR A 321 -11.35 -24.58 12.76
N THR A 322 -10.84 -25.66 13.36
CA THR A 322 -11.61 -26.86 13.70
C THR A 322 -11.60 -27.11 15.21
N VAL A 323 -12.77 -27.36 15.79
CA VAL A 323 -12.92 -27.60 17.23
C VAL A 323 -12.37 -28.97 17.62
N GLY A 324 -11.56 -29.02 18.67
CA GLY A 324 -10.92 -30.23 19.14
C GLY A 324 -9.69 -30.63 18.32
N GLU A 325 -9.29 -29.81 17.35
CA GLU A 325 -8.03 -30.01 16.65
C GLU A 325 -6.88 -29.78 17.64
N THR A 326 -6.06 -30.82 17.81
CA THR A 326 -4.82 -30.70 18.57
C THR A 326 -3.70 -30.38 17.60
N THR A 327 -2.70 -29.62 18.05
CA THR A 327 -1.49 -29.36 17.25
C THR A 327 -0.85 -30.67 16.80
N GLU A 328 -1.11 -31.08 15.56
CA GLU A 328 -0.29 -32.08 14.90
C GLU A 328 0.99 -31.37 14.45
N PHE A 329 2.07 -31.55 15.22
CA PHE A 329 3.38 -31.24 14.68
C PHE A 329 3.58 -32.10 13.45
N SER A 330 3.73 -31.45 12.30
CA SER A 330 4.04 -32.15 11.06
C SER A 330 5.23 -33.10 11.30
N PRO A 331 5.14 -34.39 10.93
CA PRO A 331 6.25 -35.35 11.06
C PRO A 331 7.55 -34.80 10.46
N PHE A 332 7.42 -33.96 9.42
CA PHE A 332 8.51 -33.27 8.75
C PHE A 332 9.35 -32.36 9.68
N ILE A 333 8.73 -31.65 10.63
CA ILE A 333 9.46 -30.74 11.54
C ILE A 333 10.29 -31.56 12.55
N ILE A 334 9.74 -32.68 13.02
CA ILE A 334 10.45 -33.61 13.89
C ILE A 334 11.60 -34.28 13.12
N GLU A 335 11.37 -34.70 11.88
CA GLU A 335 12.40 -35.29 11.01
C GLU A 335 13.53 -34.30 10.69
N ILE A 336 13.22 -33.04 10.37
CA ILE A 336 14.23 -31.98 10.15
C ILE A 336 15.03 -31.73 11.42
N GLY A 337 14.38 -31.68 12.58
CA GLY A 337 15.05 -31.54 13.88
C GLY A 337 16.03 -32.68 14.15
N ILE A 338 15.63 -33.93 13.88
CA ILE A 338 16.49 -35.10 14.03
C ILE A 338 17.68 -35.05 13.06
N VAL A 339 17.44 -34.69 11.80
CA VAL A 339 18.51 -34.57 10.78
C VAL A 339 19.52 -33.49 11.16
N LEU A 340 19.06 -32.33 11.64
CA LEU A 340 19.93 -31.25 12.10
C LEU A 340 20.77 -31.68 13.31
N VAL A 341 20.20 -32.41 14.26
CA VAL A 341 20.94 -32.97 15.40
C VAL A 341 22.01 -33.96 14.94
N ILE A 342 21.70 -34.84 13.98
CA ILE A 342 22.68 -35.78 13.41
C ILE A 342 23.82 -35.04 12.69
N ILE A 343 23.50 -34.00 11.90
CA ILE A 343 24.51 -33.19 11.20
C ILE A 343 25.42 -32.48 12.20
N ILE A 344 24.87 -31.86 13.24
CA ILE A 344 25.65 -31.21 14.30
C ILE A 344 26.56 -32.24 14.99
N PHE A 345 26.05 -33.42 15.29
CA PHE A 345 26.83 -34.49 15.93
C PHE A 345 27.98 -34.97 15.03
N LEU A 346 27.74 -35.13 13.72
CA LEU A 346 28.78 -35.46 12.73
C LEU A 346 29.86 -34.36 12.63
N ILE A 347 29.45 -33.09 12.59
CA ILE A 347 30.38 -31.95 12.56
C ILE A 347 31.26 -31.93 13.83
N LEU A 348 30.68 -32.23 15.00
CA LEU A 348 31.42 -32.29 16.27
C LEU A 348 32.40 -33.46 16.33
N ILE A 349 32.08 -34.60 15.73
CA ILE A 349 33.00 -35.75 15.61
C ILE A 349 34.14 -35.43 14.64
N ILE A 350 33.83 -34.83 13.48
CA ILE A 350 34.83 -34.47 12.47
C ILE A 350 35.79 -33.41 13.00
N LYS A 351 35.34 -32.47 13.83
CA LYS A 351 36.23 -31.46 14.47
C LYS A 351 37.10 -32.01 15.61
N ARG A 352 36.91 -33.26 16.05
CA ARG A 352 37.70 -33.91 17.12
C ARG A 352 38.69 -34.95 16.62
N LEU A 353 38.71 -35.23 15.32
CA LEU A 353 39.75 -35.98 14.60
C LEU A 353 40.67 -34.98 13.90
#